data_AF-A0A954RUA7-F1
#
_entry.id   AF-A0A954RUA7-F1
#
_cell.length_a   1.000
_cell.length_b   1.000
_cell.length_c   1.000
_cell.angle_alpha   90.00
_cell.angle_beta   90.00
_cell.angle_gamma   90.00
#
_symmetry.space_group_name_H-M   'P 1'
#
loop_
_entity.id
_entity.type
_entity.pdbx_description
1 polymer ?
#
loop_
_entity_poly.entity_id
_entity_poly.type
_entity_poly.pdbx_seq_one_letter_code
_entity_poly.pdbx_strand_id
1 'polypeptide(L)'
;MRRLIHSPRLLAVLIVCLAPALLLAQPGRRGMGADPTFVRDRDTFHFLLANHDKLRRQVTERSDGVETVTETDDESLVERLQEHVEAMYDRVDKPAPIRLRDPLFREIFRHTKQIVMEMERTPKGVKVVETSADPYVAELIKAHARVVSGFIARGFDEARQLHAVPSVPAKVTETVAALPVQKVEEKAAVNEEAAVPAEETAQRQAASNARDDLAKRLSTRLVQAMSNGGPAKAIDVCSKEAPRIAKAVGKEHGLKIGRTSFKLRNPENAPPDWAKMLVEKRIAEPT
;
A
#
# COMPACT_ATOMS: atom_id res chain seq x y z
N MET A 1 11.15 101.18 -7.06
CA MET A 1 12.29 100.62 -6.29
C MET A 1 11.87 99.29 -5.68
N ARG A 2 12.69 98.24 -5.83
CA ARG A 2 12.55 96.83 -5.34
C ARG A 2 11.42 96.01 -6.00
N ARG A 3 11.68 95.06 -6.91
CA ARG A 3 12.21 93.67 -6.74
C ARG A 3 11.29 92.85 -5.79
N LEU A 4 10.80 91.63 -6.04
CA LEU A 4 11.20 90.48 -6.85
C LEU A 4 10.01 89.48 -6.96
N ILE A 5 9.95 88.76 -8.10
CA ILE A 5 9.61 87.33 -8.28
C ILE A 5 8.23 86.84 -7.78
N HIS A 6 7.32 86.62 -8.74
CA HIS A 6 6.25 85.63 -8.68
C HIS A 6 6.78 84.28 -9.22
N SER A 7 6.49 83.19 -8.52
CA SER A 7 6.69 81.82 -9.00
C SER A 7 5.35 81.24 -9.48
N PRO A 8 5.25 80.64 -10.67
CA PRO A 8 4.15 79.76 -11.02
C PRO A 8 4.54 78.32 -10.67
N ARG A 9 3.71 77.61 -9.90
CA ARG A 9 3.85 76.15 -9.74
C ARG A 9 2.67 75.45 -10.39
N LEU A 10 3.06 74.58 -11.32
CA LEU A 10 2.26 73.68 -12.12
C LEU A 10 1.34 72.78 -11.26
N LEU A 11 0.10 72.69 -11.74
CA LEU A 11 -0.73 71.52 -11.99
C LEU A 11 -0.05 70.13 -11.82
N ALA A 12 -0.69 69.19 -11.11
CA ALA A 12 -1.10 67.87 -11.64
C ALA A 12 -1.56 66.89 -10.54
N VAL A 13 -2.89 66.75 -10.45
CA VAL A 13 -3.69 65.52 -10.32
C VAL A 13 -3.00 64.29 -9.70
N LEU A 14 -3.36 63.98 -8.44
CA LEU A 14 -3.13 62.67 -7.82
C LEU A 14 -4.36 61.79 -8.09
N ILE A 15 -4.23 60.83 -9.01
CA ILE A 15 -5.22 59.78 -9.26
C ILE A 15 -5.13 58.77 -8.12
N VAL A 16 -6.20 58.70 -7.30
CA VAL A 16 -6.40 57.63 -6.33
C VAL A 16 -6.91 56.41 -7.09
N CYS A 17 -5.99 55.52 -7.48
CA CYS A 17 -6.34 54.16 -7.93
C CYS A 17 -6.74 53.33 -6.72
N LEU A 18 -8.05 53.15 -6.52
CA LEU A 18 -8.62 52.15 -5.64
C LEU A 18 -8.38 50.76 -6.28
N ALA A 19 -7.32 50.06 -5.88
CA ALA A 19 -7.17 48.65 -6.19
C ALA A 19 -8.02 47.84 -5.19
N PRO A 20 -8.98 47.01 -5.64
CA PRO A 20 -9.66 46.09 -4.75
C PRO A 20 -8.65 45.06 -4.23
N ALA A 21 -8.70 44.83 -2.92
CA ALA A 21 -7.91 43.81 -2.24
C ALA A 21 -8.19 42.44 -2.86
N LEU A 22 -7.28 42.01 -3.74
CA LEU A 22 -7.20 40.64 -4.18
C LEU A 22 -6.67 39.83 -3.00
N LEU A 23 -7.60 39.37 -2.17
CA LEU A 23 -7.34 38.41 -1.12
C LEU A 23 -6.84 37.15 -1.82
N LEU A 24 -5.51 36.98 -1.85
CA LEU A 24 -4.86 35.72 -2.21
C LEU A 24 -5.32 34.70 -1.16
N ALA A 25 -6.41 34.02 -1.46
CA ALA A 25 -6.75 32.76 -0.84
C ALA A 25 -5.56 31.83 -1.10
N GLN A 26 -4.69 31.71 -0.12
CA GLN A 26 -3.68 30.66 -0.12
C GLN A 26 -4.44 29.34 -0.33
N PRO A 27 -4.01 28.46 -1.25
CA PRO A 27 -4.54 27.12 -1.30
C PRO A 27 -4.20 26.49 0.05
N GLY A 28 -5.20 26.48 0.94
CA GLY A 28 -5.14 25.76 2.20
C GLY A 28 -4.71 24.34 1.86
N ARG A 29 -3.69 23.87 2.57
CA ARG A 29 -3.22 22.48 2.50
C ARG A 29 -4.45 21.59 2.66
N ARG A 30 -4.95 21.09 1.55
CA ARG A 30 -5.98 20.07 1.49
C ARG A 30 -5.40 18.90 2.28
N GLY A 31 -6.00 18.60 3.43
CA GLY A 31 -5.65 17.38 4.15
C GLY A 31 -5.69 16.23 3.16
N MET A 32 -4.72 15.33 3.25
CA MET A 32 -4.63 14.12 2.43
C MET A 32 -5.86 13.25 2.75
N GLY A 33 -7.01 13.60 2.17
CA GLY A 33 -8.17 12.72 2.11
C GLY A 33 -7.75 11.49 1.33
N ALA A 34 -8.21 10.32 1.78
CA ALA A 34 -8.02 9.11 0.99
C ALA A 34 -8.56 9.34 -0.43
N ASP A 35 -7.85 8.82 -1.44
CA ASP A 35 -8.29 8.83 -2.83
C ASP A 35 -9.78 8.42 -2.91
N PRO A 36 -10.65 9.23 -3.54
CA PRO A 36 -12.09 8.92 -3.63
C PRO A 36 -12.37 7.52 -4.17
N THR A 37 -11.53 7.03 -5.09
CA THR A 37 -11.62 5.66 -5.64
C THR A 37 -11.37 4.63 -4.55
N PHE A 38 -10.31 4.82 -3.75
CA PHE A 38 -10.03 3.94 -2.61
C PHE A 38 -11.15 3.93 -1.57
N VAL A 39 -11.77 5.09 -1.29
CA VAL A 39 -12.90 5.19 -0.35
C VAL A 39 -14.10 4.41 -0.89
N ARG A 40 -14.46 4.61 -2.16
CA ARG A 40 -15.55 3.89 -2.83
C ARG A 40 -15.33 2.38 -2.76
N ASP A 41 -14.16 1.90 -3.16
CA ASP A 41 -13.85 0.47 -3.19
C ASP A 41 -13.91 -0.15 -1.79
N ARG A 42 -13.39 0.54 -0.78
CA ARG A 42 -13.47 0.09 0.61
C ARG A 42 -14.93 -0.03 1.05
N ASP A 43 -15.74 0.97 0.77
CA ASP A 43 -17.14 1.01 1.20
C ASP A 43 -17.97 -0.06 0.46
N THR A 44 -17.68 -0.30 -0.82
CA THR A 44 -18.22 -1.42 -1.61
C THR A 44 -17.86 -2.76 -1.00
N PHE A 45 -16.58 -2.97 -0.73
CA PHE A 45 -16.09 -4.21 -0.13
C PHE A 45 -16.68 -4.45 1.26
N HIS A 46 -16.75 -3.43 2.13
CA HIS A 46 -17.34 -3.53 3.46
C HIS A 46 -18.84 -3.86 3.39
N PHE A 47 -19.57 -3.31 2.44
CA PHE A 47 -20.98 -3.65 2.23
C PHE A 47 -21.16 -5.12 1.83
N LEU A 48 -20.34 -5.63 0.90
CA LEU A 48 -20.37 -7.03 0.51
C LEU A 48 -19.99 -7.95 1.68
N LEU A 49 -18.97 -7.59 2.47
CA LEU A 49 -18.59 -8.33 3.67
C LEU A 49 -19.68 -8.33 4.75
N ALA A 50 -20.49 -7.28 4.86
CA ALA A 50 -21.59 -7.21 5.82
C ALA A 50 -22.80 -8.07 5.41
N ASN A 51 -22.90 -8.42 4.12
CA ASN A 51 -24.00 -9.18 3.52
C ASN A 51 -23.51 -10.49 2.89
N HIS A 52 -22.35 -10.98 3.34
CA HIS A 52 -21.64 -12.07 2.70
C HIS A 52 -22.41 -13.39 2.72
N ASP A 53 -23.27 -13.56 3.72
CA ASP A 53 -24.15 -14.72 3.95
C ASP A 53 -25.25 -14.87 2.89
N LYS A 54 -25.53 -13.82 2.11
CA LYS A 54 -26.45 -13.83 0.98
C LYS A 54 -25.79 -14.18 -0.35
N LEU A 55 -24.45 -14.22 -0.39
CA LEU A 55 -23.68 -14.55 -1.59
C LEU A 55 -23.45 -16.06 -1.66
N ARG A 56 -23.50 -16.60 -2.87
CA ARG A 56 -23.12 -17.98 -3.16
C ARG A 56 -21.99 -17.96 -4.17
N ARG A 57 -20.96 -18.78 -3.94
CA ARG A 57 -19.81 -18.89 -4.83
C ARG A 57 -19.49 -20.33 -5.14
N GLN A 58 -19.28 -20.59 -6.42
CA GLN A 58 -18.73 -21.83 -6.93
C GLN A 58 -17.32 -21.55 -7.47
N VAL A 59 -16.39 -22.46 -7.18
CA VAL A 59 -15.02 -22.42 -7.69
C VAL A 59 -14.73 -23.76 -8.36
N THR A 60 -14.37 -23.69 -9.63
CA THR A 60 -13.83 -24.80 -10.40
C THR A 60 -12.34 -24.57 -10.55
N GLU A 61 -11.52 -25.35 -9.83
CA GLU A 61 -10.07 -25.28 -10.00
C GLU A 61 -9.67 -25.81 -11.38
N ARG A 62 -8.68 -25.16 -11.98
CA ARG A 62 -8.08 -25.55 -13.26
C ARG A 62 -6.60 -25.81 -13.04
N SER A 63 -5.92 -26.43 -14.00
CA SER A 63 -4.46 -26.56 -13.92
C SER A 63 -3.77 -25.19 -13.95
N ASP A 64 -4.28 -24.28 -14.79
CA ASP A 64 -3.76 -22.95 -15.10
C ASP A 64 -4.36 -21.81 -14.25
N GLY A 65 -5.25 -22.09 -13.30
CA GLY A 65 -5.90 -21.09 -12.47
C GLY A 65 -7.25 -21.53 -11.93
N VAL A 66 -8.29 -20.69 -12.07
CA VAL A 66 -9.65 -20.97 -11.61
C VAL A 66 -10.73 -20.40 -12.54
N GLU A 67 -11.88 -21.04 -12.53
CA GLU A 67 -13.14 -20.46 -13.00
C GLU A 67 -14.09 -20.33 -11.81
N THR A 68 -14.69 -19.15 -11.63
CA THR A 68 -15.54 -18.86 -10.47
C THR A 68 -16.83 -18.19 -10.89
N VAL A 69 -17.91 -18.54 -10.19
CA VAL A 69 -19.22 -17.91 -10.35
C VAL A 69 -19.67 -17.46 -8.98
N THR A 70 -19.99 -16.17 -8.82
CA THR A 70 -20.51 -15.61 -7.56
C THR A 70 -21.84 -14.92 -7.83
N GLU A 71 -22.87 -15.33 -7.11
CA GLU A 71 -24.25 -14.93 -7.36
C GLU A 71 -25.03 -14.68 -6.08
N THR A 72 -26.15 -13.96 -6.22
CA THR A 72 -27.11 -13.64 -5.16
C THR A 72 -28.51 -13.54 -5.76
N ASP A 73 -29.54 -13.78 -4.94
CA ASP A 73 -30.93 -13.49 -5.31
C ASP A 73 -31.40 -12.11 -4.78
N ASP A 74 -30.57 -11.44 -3.97
CA ASP A 74 -30.83 -10.07 -3.52
C ASP A 74 -30.38 -9.08 -4.60
N GLU A 75 -31.34 -8.47 -5.29
CA GLU A 75 -31.11 -7.54 -6.39
C GLU A 75 -30.20 -6.37 -5.99
N SER A 76 -30.26 -5.92 -4.74
CA SER A 76 -29.41 -4.82 -4.24
C SER A 76 -27.93 -5.20 -4.13
N LEU A 77 -27.63 -6.50 -4.05
CA LEU A 77 -26.26 -7.01 -3.99
C LEU A 77 -25.68 -7.30 -5.38
N VAL A 78 -26.50 -7.56 -6.40
CA VAL A 78 -26.03 -7.90 -7.75
C VAL A 78 -25.18 -6.78 -8.32
N GLU A 79 -25.71 -5.55 -8.34
CA GLU A 79 -25.00 -4.39 -8.88
C GLU A 79 -23.72 -4.12 -8.08
N ARG A 80 -23.79 -4.23 -6.75
CA ARG A 80 -22.65 -3.97 -5.87
C ARG A 80 -21.53 -5.00 -6.01
N LEU A 81 -21.89 -6.26 -6.26
CA LEU A 81 -20.96 -7.33 -6.55
C LEU A 81 -20.25 -7.10 -7.89
N GLN A 82 -21.01 -6.76 -8.94
CA GLN A 82 -20.46 -6.44 -10.26
C GLN A 82 -19.50 -5.25 -10.20
N GLU A 83 -19.91 -4.16 -9.53
CA GLU A 83 -19.08 -2.96 -9.33
C GLU A 83 -17.77 -3.31 -8.61
N HIS A 84 -17.83 -4.15 -7.57
CA HIS A 84 -16.64 -4.56 -6.84
C HIS A 84 -15.66 -5.33 -7.72
N VAL A 85 -16.15 -6.34 -8.45
CA VAL A 85 -15.28 -7.20 -9.27
C VAL A 85 -14.67 -6.43 -10.44
N GLU A 86 -15.41 -5.51 -11.05
CA GLU A 86 -14.85 -4.59 -12.05
C GLU A 86 -13.77 -3.68 -11.49
N ALA A 87 -13.99 -3.11 -10.30
CA ALA A 87 -12.96 -2.31 -9.63
C ALA A 87 -11.70 -3.14 -9.31
N MET A 88 -11.86 -4.43 -8.98
CA MET A 88 -10.72 -5.32 -8.77
C MET A 88 -9.99 -5.64 -10.08
N TYR A 89 -10.73 -5.88 -11.16
CA TYR A 89 -10.16 -6.02 -12.51
C TYR A 89 -9.30 -4.81 -12.87
N ASP A 90 -9.86 -3.60 -12.72
CA ASP A 90 -9.15 -2.34 -13.00
C ASP A 90 -7.85 -2.21 -12.20
N ARG A 91 -7.81 -2.71 -10.96
CA ARG A 91 -6.60 -2.67 -10.12
C ARG A 91 -5.53 -3.67 -10.54
N VAL A 92 -5.92 -4.78 -11.19
CA VAL A 92 -5.01 -5.76 -11.76
C VAL A 92 -4.47 -5.24 -13.11
N ASP A 93 -5.36 -4.72 -13.96
CA ASP A 93 -5.05 -4.15 -15.28
C ASP A 93 -4.19 -2.88 -15.17
N LYS A 94 -4.55 -1.96 -14.27
CA LYS A 94 -3.81 -0.75 -13.91
C LYS A 94 -3.27 -0.93 -12.49
N PRO A 95 -2.05 -1.46 -12.31
CA PRO A 95 -1.56 -1.95 -11.02
C PRO A 95 -1.74 -0.92 -9.89
N ALA A 96 -2.77 -1.14 -9.09
CA ALA A 96 -3.17 -0.27 -7.98
C ALA A 96 -3.45 -1.14 -6.75
N PRO A 97 -2.39 -1.64 -6.10
CA PRO A 97 -2.49 -2.72 -5.13
C PRO A 97 -3.27 -2.31 -3.88
N ILE A 98 -4.01 -3.28 -3.33
CA ILE A 98 -4.76 -3.16 -2.09
C ILE A 98 -4.34 -4.25 -1.10
N ARG A 99 -4.70 -4.07 0.18
CA ARG A 99 -4.44 -5.04 1.26
C ARG A 99 -2.97 -5.49 1.35
N LEU A 100 -2.01 -4.60 1.08
CA LEU A 100 -0.56 -4.90 1.12
C LEU A 100 -0.02 -5.45 2.46
N ARG A 101 -0.81 -5.39 3.54
CA ARG A 101 -0.51 -6.06 4.81
C ARG A 101 -0.61 -7.59 4.72
N ASP A 102 -1.40 -8.10 3.80
CA ASP A 102 -1.65 -9.52 3.57
C ASP A 102 -0.58 -10.07 2.61
N PRO A 103 0.27 -11.02 3.04
CA PRO A 103 1.38 -11.51 2.23
C PRO A 103 0.95 -12.03 0.86
N LEU A 104 -0.17 -12.76 0.79
CA LEU A 104 -0.71 -13.30 -0.46
C LEU A 104 -1.12 -12.19 -1.44
N PHE A 105 -1.83 -11.17 -0.96
CA PHE A 105 -2.24 -10.04 -1.82
C PHE A 105 -1.02 -9.26 -2.29
N ARG A 106 -0.06 -9.00 -1.40
CA ARG A 106 1.19 -8.33 -1.80
C ARG A 106 1.92 -9.12 -2.87
N GLU A 107 1.95 -10.45 -2.78
CA GLU A 107 2.62 -11.30 -3.76
C GLU A 107 1.89 -11.30 -5.10
N ILE A 108 0.60 -11.61 -5.15
CA ILE A 108 -0.14 -11.70 -6.41
C ILE A 108 -0.10 -10.38 -7.20
N PHE A 109 -0.10 -9.22 -6.52
CA PHE A 109 0.06 -7.91 -7.16
C PHE A 109 1.43 -7.66 -7.79
N ARG A 110 2.47 -8.45 -7.47
CA ARG A 110 3.77 -8.42 -8.18
C ARG A 110 3.70 -9.13 -9.53
N HIS A 111 2.68 -9.96 -9.74
CA HIS A 111 2.53 -10.84 -10.89
C HIS A 111 1.36 -10.47 -11.82
N THR A 112 0.74 -9.29 -11.67
CA THR A 112 -0.47 -8.92 -12.44
C THR A 112 -0.30 -9.01 -13.95
N LYS A 113 0.89 -8.72 -14.49
CA LYS A 113 1.21 -8.84 -15.92
C LYS A 113 1.16 -10.28 -16.45
N GLN A 114 1.13 -11.27 -15.57
CA GLN A 114 1.10 -12.70 -15.88
C GLN A 114 -0.28 -13.31 -15.64
N ILE A 115 -1.24 -12.52 -15.18
CA ILE A 115 -2.60 -12.96 -14.89
C ILE A 115 -3.49 -12.51 -16.05
N VAL A 116 -4.15 -13.47 -16.67
CA VAL A 116 -5.21 -13.22 -17.63
C VAL A 116 -6.53 -13.39 -16.88
N MET A 117 -7.31 -12.32 -16.82
CA MET A 117 -8.62 -12.32 -16.17
C MET A 117 -9.69 -12.00 -17.21
N GLU A 118 -10.71 -12.83 -17.29
CA GLU A 118 -11.90 -12.61 -18.11
C GLU A 118 -13.11 -12.56 -17.19
N MET A 119 -13.92 -11.51 -17.31
CA MET A 119 -15.10 -11.29 -16.49
C MET A 119 -16.34 -11.19 -17.35
N GLU A 120 -17.38 -11.90 -16.96
CA GLU A 120 -18.71 -11.84 -17.55
C GLU A 120 -19.73 -11.50 -16.45
N ARG A 121 -20.55 -10.47 -16.68
CA ARG A 121 -21.69 -10.16 -15.82
C ARG A 121 -22.81 -11.18 -16.08
N THR A 122 -23.38 -11.74 -15.03
CA THR A 122 -24.60 -12.57 -15.11
C THR A 122 -25.79 -11.79 -14.55
N PRO A 123 -27.04 -12.22 -14.82
CA PRO A 123 -28.22 -11.60 -14.20
C PRO A 123 -28.22 -11.63 -12.67
N LYS A 124 -27.48 -12.55 -12.05
CA LYS A 124 -27.43 -12.75 -10.60
C LYS A 124 -26.08 -12.40 -9.97
N GLY A 125 -25.09 -11.96 -10.75
CA GLY A 125 -23.76 -11.65 -10.25
C GLY A 125 -22.72 -11.63 -11.34
N VAL A 126 -21.65 -12.43 -11.18
CA VAL A 126 -20.47 -12.43 -12.04
C VAL A 126 -19.86 -13.81 -12.19
N LYS A 127 -19.36 -14.07 -13.40
CA LYS A 127 -18.46 -15.17 -13.71
C LYS A 127 -17.07 -14.59 -14.00
N VAL A 128 -16.04 -15.19 -13.41
CA VAL A 128 -14.64 -14.77 -13.60
C VAL A 128 -13.77 -15.99 -13.87
N VAL A 129 -12.98 -15.91 -14.93
CA VAL A 129 -11.91 -16.86 -15.26
C VAL A 129 -10.58 -16.15 -15.04
N GLU A 130 -9.75 -16.68 -14.16
CA GLU A 130 -8.40 -16.17 -13.88
C GLU A 130 -7.40 -17.27 -14.21
N THR A 131 -6.45 -16.99 -15.10
CA THR A 131 -5.46 -17.96 -15.55
C THR A 131 -4.07 -17.37 -15.64
N SER A 132 -3.06 -18.23 -15.61
CA SER A 132 -1.68 -17.89 -15.93
C SER A 132 -0.97 -19.05 -16.60
N ALA A 133 -0.06 -18.73 -17.52
CA ALA A 133 0.87 -19.70 -18.08
C ALA A 133 1.99 -20.07 -17.10
N ASP A 134 2.26 -19.22 -16.10
CA ASP A 134 3.23 -19.52 -15.03
C ASP A 134 2.56 -20.40 -13.96
N PRO A 135 3.05 -21.63 -13.73
CA PRO A 135 2.48 -22.54 -12.73
C PRO A 135 2.47 -21.97 -11.31
N TYR A 136 3.45 -21.14 -10.94
CA TYR A 136 3.47 -20.49 -9.64
C TYR A 136 2.37 -19.43 -9.53
N VAL A 137 2.18 -18.63 -10.57
CA VAL A 137 1.10 -17.62 -10.60
C VAL A 137 -0.27 -18.30 -10.63
N ALA A 138 -0.42 -19.43 -11.32
CA ALA A 138 -1.63 -20.24 -11.25
C ALA A 138 -1.94 -20.72 -9.82
N GLU A 139 -0.93 -21.09 -9.04
CA GLU A 139 -1.11 -21.43 -7.61
C GLU A 139 -1.46 -20.20 -6.75
N LEU A 140 -0.89 -19.01 -7.05
CA LEU A 140 -1.29 -17.75 -6.41
C LEU A 140 -2.77 -17.42 -6.68
N ILE A 141 -3.24 -17.61 -7.92
CA ILE A 141 -4.64 -17.42 -8.32
C ILE A 141 -5.54 -18.37 -7.52
N LYS A 142 -5.21 -19.66 -7.44
CA LYS A 142 -5.99 -20.64 -6.64
C LYS A 142 -6.00 -20.29 -5.15
N ALA A 143 -4.86 -19.88 -4.60
CA ALA A 143 -4.78 -19.42 -3.22
C ALA A 143 -5.65 -18.18 -2.98
N HIS A 144 -5.61 -17.21 -3.90
CA HIS A 144 -6.47 -16.03 -3.85
C HIS A 144 -7.96 -16.42 -3.90
N ALA A 145 -8.35 -17.32 -4.80
CA ALA A 145 -9.73 -17.79 -4.92
C ALA A 145 -10.25 -18.43 -3.62
N ARG A 146 -9.40 -19.16 -2.89
CA ARG A 146 -9.74 -19.71 -1.56
C ARG A 146 -10.01 -18.61 -0.53
N VAL A 147 -9.24 -17.52 -0.54
CA VAL A 147 -9.49 -16.37 0.34
C VAL A 147 -10.78 -15.65 -0.02
N VAL A 148 -11.08 -15.46 -1.31
CA VAL A 148 -12.35 -14.86 -1.75
C VAL A 148 -13.54 -15.72 -1.32
N SER A 149 -13.44 -17.04 -1.42
CA SER A 149 -14.43 -17.96 -0.84
C SER A 149 -14.53 -17.82 0.68
N GLY A 150 -13.42 -17.56 1.36
CA GLY A 150 -13.38 -17.21 2.79
C GLY A 150 -14.15 -15.94 3.13
N PHE A 151 -14.08 -14.88 2.30
CA PHE A 151 -14.88 -13.66 2.50
C PHE A 151 -16.37 -13.95 2.43
N ILE A 152 -16.80 -14.85 1.56
CA ILE A 152 -18.21 -15.25 1.46
C ILE A 152 -18.61 -16.15 2.63
N ALA A 153 -17.73 -17.02 3.11
CA ALA A 153 -18.03 -17.91 4.23
C ALA A 153 -18.02 -17.21 5.60
N ARG A 154 -17.15 -16.21 5.78
CA ARG A 154 -16.82 -15.64 7.11
C ARG A 154 -16.82 -14.11 7.18
N GLY A 155 -17.08 -13.42 6.06
CA GLY A 155 -17.17 -11.96 6.02
C GLY A 155 -15.94 -11.26 6.60
N PHE A 156 -16.18 -10.36 7.56
CA PHE A 156 -15.12 -9.59 8.22
C PHE A 156 -14.10 -10.44 8.98
N ASP A 157 -14.44 -11.64 9.43
CA ASP A 157 -13.49 -12.51 10.12
C ASP A 157 -12.37 -12.94 9.18
N GLU A 158 -12.69 -13.33 7.94
CA GLU A 158 -11.67 -13.60 6.93
C GLU A 158 -10.91 -12.34 6.53
N ALA A 159 -11.62 -11.22 6.36
CA ALA A 159 -10.99 -9.95 6.00
C ALA A 159 -9.91 -9.50 7.00
N ARG A 160 -9.97 -9.93 8.25
CA ARG A 160 -8.97 -9.62 9.28
C ARG A 160 -7.73 -10.50 9.21
N GLN A 161 -7.81 -11.68 8.59
CA GLN A 161 -6.70 -12.63 8.50
C GLN A 161 -5.58 -12.15 7.58
N LEU A 162 -4.43 -12.82 7.70
CA LEU A 162 -3.29 -12.76 6.80
C LEU A 162 -3.11 -14.15 6.21
N HIS A 163 -2.85 -14.22 4.91
CA HIS A 163 -2.84 -15.50 4.21
C HIS A 163 -1.41 -15.83 3.77
N ALA A 164 -1.06 -17.11 3.90
CA ALA A 164 0.23 -17.61 3.47
C ALA A 164 0.33 -17.56 1.94
N VAL A 165 1.54 -17.30 1.45
CA VAL A 165 1.86 -17.45 0.03
C VAL A 165 2.13 -18.94 -0.21
N PRO A 166 1.52 -19.57 -1.22
CA PRO A 166 1.84 -20.95 -1.59
C PRO A 166 3.33 -21.07 -1.92
N SER A 167 3.97 -22.13 -1.44
CA SER A 167 5.36 -22.43 -1.82
C SER A 167 5.39 -22.82 -3.30
N VAL A 168 6.37 -22.32 -4.05
CA VAL A 168 6.67 -22.80 -5.41
C VAL A 168 6.87 -24.31 -5.33
N PRO A 169 6.09 -25.14 -6.06
CA PRO A 169 6.36 -26.56 -6.10
C PRO A 169 7.75 -26.78 -6.71
N ALA A 170 8.61 -27.50 -6.00
CA ALA A 170 9.97 -27.84 -6.41
C ALA A 170 9.95 -28.85 -7.58
N LYS A 171 9.36 -28.50 -8.72
CA LYS A 171 9.47 -29.28 -9.97
C LYS A 171 8.99 -28.51 -11.22
N VAL A 172 9.71 -27.48 -11.64
CA VAL A 172 9.94 -27.15 -13.06
C VAL A 172 11.30 -26.46 -13.20
N THR A 173 12.37 -27.25 -13.13
CA THR A 173 13.61 -26.93 -13.88
C THR A 173 13.35 -27.33 -15.34
N GLU A 174 13.76 -26.46 -16.27
CA GLU A 174 13.63 -26.56 -17.75
C GLU A 174 12.20 -26.26 -18.24
N THR A 175 11.90 -25.14 -18.91
CA THR A 175 12.51 -24.68 -20.16
C THR A 175 12.15 -23.19 -20.37
N VAL A 176 13.14 -22.32 -20.56
CA VAL A 176 12.96 -21.10 -21.36
C VAL A 176 14.22 -20.90 -22.19
N ALA A 177 14.16 -21.42 -23.41
CA ALA A 177 15.13 -21.12 -24.45
C ALA A 177 14.84 -19.71 -24.98
N ALA A 178 15.79 -18.82 -24.69
CA ALA A 178 16.33 -17.70 -25.46
C ALA A 178 15.49 -17.05 -26.58
N LEU A 179 15.43 -15.72 -26.55
CA LEU A 179 15.90 -14.79 -27.61
C LEU A 179 16.01 -13.35 -27.02
N PRO A 180 16.84 -12.46 -27.58
CA PRO A 180 18.18 -12.18 -27.08
C PRO A 180 18.30 -10.83 -26.36
N VAL A 181 19.03 -10.79 -25.24
CA VAL A 181 19.58 -9.54 -24.69
C VAL A 181 21.00 -9.40 -25.23
N GLN A 182 21.26 -8.24 -25.84
CA GLN A 182 22.55 -7.90 -26.41
C GLN A 182 23.66 -8.05 -25.36
N LYS A 183 24.69 -8.81 -25.75
CA LYS A 183 25.91 -9.09 -25.02
C LYS A 183 26.67 -7.78 -24.76
N VAL A 184 26.61 -7.27 -23.54
CA VAL A 184 27.69 -6.40 -23.05
C VAL A 184 28.76 -7.35 -22.52
N GLU A 185 29.93 -7.33 -23.17
CA GLU A 185 31.05 -8.18 -22.82
C GLU A 185 31.65 -7.77 -21.47
N GLU A 186 31.32 -8.53 -20.44
CA GLU A 186 32.09 -8.56 -19.20
C GLU A 186 33.30 -9.47 -19.41
N LYS A 187 34.47 -8.85 -19.57
CA LYS A 187 35.75 -9.56 -19.47
C LYS A 187 35.99 -9.87 -18.00
N ALA A 188 35.98 -11.16 -17.70
CA ALA A 188 36.29 -11.75 -16.41
C ALA A 188 37.63 -11.27 -15.83
N ALA A 189 37.58 -10.86 -14.57
CA ALA A 189 38.61 -11.19 -13.59
C ALA A 189 37.89 -11.63 -12.31
N VAL A 190 37.90 -12.94 -12.10
CA VAL A 190 37.27 -13.67 -11.00
C VAL A 190 37.87 -13.25 -9.65
N ASN A 191 37.03 -13.12 -8.61
CA ASN A 191 37.23 -13.84 -7.35
C ASN A 191 35.95 -13.89 -6.49
N GLU A 192 35.57 -15.13 -6.18
CA GLU A 192 34.69 -15.64 -5.12
C GLU A 192 33.35 -14.94 -4.82
N GLU A 193 32.31 -15.66 -5.23
CA GLU A 193 30.97 -15.71 -4.65
C GLU A 193 31.04 -15.84 -3.12
N ALA A 194 30.99 -14.71 -2.41
CA ALA A 194 30.80 -14.71 -0.97
C ALA A 194 29.32 -15.02 -0.68
N ALA A 195 29.03 -16.27 -0.36
CA ALA A 195 27.80 -16.64 0.33
C ALA A 195 27.60 -15.68 1.51
N VAL A 196 26.46 -14.96 1.54
CA VAL A 196 26.10 -14.10 2.67
C VAL A 196 26.20 -14.96 3.94
N PRO A 197 27.04 -14.60 4.92
CA PRO A 197 27.27 -15.44 6.08
C PRO A 197 25.96 -15.80 6.78
N ALA A 198 25.84 -17.04 7.27
CA ALA A 198 24.64 -17.51 7.98
C ALA A 198 24.24 -16.59 9.15
N GLU A 199 25.22 -15.94 9.77
CA GLU A 199 25.03 -14.96 10.84
C GLU A 199 24.36 -13.66 10.35
N GLU A 200 24.72 -13.17 9.17
CA GLU A 200 24.08 -12.00 8.55
C GLU A 200 22.63 -12.32 8.14
N THR A 201 22.38 -13.56 7.72
CA THR A 201 21.03 -14.05 7.41
C THR A 201 20.16 -14.14 8.67
N ALA A 202 20.72 -14.66 9.78
CA ALA A 202 20.05 -14.73 11.07
C ALA A 202 19.73 -13.34 11.65
N GLN A 203 20.67 -12.40 11.53
CA GLN A 203 20.47 -11.03 11.99
C GLN A 203 19.39 -10.29 11.19
N ARG A 204 19.37 -10.47 9.86
CA ARG A 204 18.29 -9.94 9.00
C ARG A 204 16.94 -10.55 9.33
N GLN A 205 16.88 -11.86 9.61
CA GLN A 205 15.65 -12.53 10.00
C GLN A 205 15.13 -12.01 11.35
N ALA A 206 16.01 -11.85 12.35
CA ALA A 206 15.66 -11.27 13.64
C ALA A 206 15.13 -9.83 13.50
N ALA A 207 15.77 -9.01 12.65
CA ALA A 207 15.29 -7.66 12.34
C ALA A 207 13.92 -7.66 11.65
N SER A 208 13.66 -8.60 10.74
CA SER A 208 12.34 -8.73 10.10
C SER A 208 11.27 -9.13 11.11
N ASN A 209 11.55 -10.11 11.97
CA ASN A 209 10.61 -10.58 13.00
C ASN A 209 10.24 -9.45 13.97
N ALA A 210 11.25 -8.68 14.41
CA ALA A 210 11.04 -7.55 15.31
C ALA A 210 10.24 -6.41 14.64
N ARG A 211 10.48 -6.15 13.35
CA ARG A 211 9.70 -5.18 12.57
C ARG A 211 8.22 -5.58 12.52
N ASP A 212 7.96 -6.85 12.23
CA ASP A 212 6.59 -7.35 12.03
C ASP A 212 5.80 -7.36 13.35
N ASP A 213 6.44 -7.75 14.46
CA ASP A 213 5.86 -7.66 15.81
C ASP A 213 5.60 -6.21 16.25
N LEU A 214 6.55 -5.31 16.00
CA LEU A 214 6.37 -3.88 16.26
C LEU A 214 5.17 -3.33 15.48
N ALA A 215 5.07 -3.63 14.19
CA ALA A 215 3.98 -3.18 13.34
C ALA A 215 2.62 -3.68 13.86
N LYS A 216 2.55 -4.96 14.24
CA LYS A 216 1.35 -5.58 14.81
C LYS A 216 0.90 -4.87 16.10
N ARG A 217 1.80 -4.72 17.08
CA ARG A 217 1.47 -4.09 18.37
C ARG A 217 1.06 -2.62 18.24
N LEU A 218 1.77 -1.86 17.40
CA LEU A 218 1.44 -0.47 17.13
C LEU A 218 0.07 -0.33 16.46
N SER A 219 -0.21 -1.15 15.45
CA SER A 219 -1.49 -1.14 14.73
C SER A 219 -2.65 -1.47 15.67
N THR A 220 -2.53 -2.53 16.47
CA THR A 220 -3.56 -2.90 17.45
C THR A 220 -3.85 -1.76 18.43
N ARG A 221 -2.81 -1.13 18.99
CA ARG A 221 -2.99 -0.01 19.94
C ARG A 221 -3.57 1.23 19.29
N LEU A 222 -3.13 1.55 18.07
CA LEU A 222 -3.67 2.68 17.32
C LEU A 222 -5.17 2.49 17.03
N VAL A 223 -5.57 1.32 16.53
CA VAL A 223 -6.98 1.02 16.27
C VAL A 223 -7.80 1.12 17.55
N GLN A 224 -7.32 0.54 18.66
CA GLN A 224 -7.99 0.63 19.96
C GLN A 224 -8.17 2.08 20.43
N ALA A 225 -7.13 2.90 20.33
CA ALA A 225 -7.19 4.31 20.72
C ALA A 225 -8.15 5.12 19.84
N MET A 226 -8.15 4.86 18.53
CA MET A 226 -9.07 5.49 17.58
C MET A 226 -10.52 5.10 17.83
N SER A 227 -10.80 3.84 18.17
CA SER A 227 -12.15 3.39 18.54
C SER A 227 -12.65 4.03 19.85
N ASN A 228 -11.77 4.22 20.84
CA ASN A 228 -12.16 4.66 22.18
C ASN A 228 -12.23 6.18 22.36
N GLY A 229 -11.62 6.98 21.48
CA GLY A 229 -11.62 8.44 21.62
C GLY A 229 -11.28 9.22 20.35
N GLY A 230 -11.49 8.60 19.20
CA GLY A 230 -11.33 9.23 17.89
C GLY A 230 -9.89 9.60 17.53
N PRO A 231 -9.69 10.37 16.45
CA PRO A 231 -8.38 10.71 15.92
C PRO A 231 -7.46 11.45 16.91
N ALA A 232 -8.02 12.23 17.84
CA ALA A 232 -7.23 12.93 18.86
C ALA A 232 -6.45 11.96 19.76
N LYS A 233 -7.05 10.79 20.10
CA LYS A 233 -6.40 9.77 20.92
C LYS A 233 -5.25 9.04 20.20
N ALA A 234 -5.21 9.05 18.86
CA ALA A 234 -4.09 8.52 18.10
C ALA A 234 -2.77 9.27 18.36
N ILE A 235 -2.83 10.53 18.81
CA ILE A 235 -1.65 11.34 19.14
C ILE A 235 -0.96 10.78 20.39
N ASP A 236 -1.72 10.34 21.41
CA ASP A 236 -1.18 9.70 22.61
C ASP A 236 -0.45 8.40 22.25
N VAL A 237 -0.99 7.61 21.30
CA VAL A 237 -0.33 6.39 20.82
C VAL A 237 1.01 6.70 20.17
N CYS A 238 1.05 7.68 19.26
CA CYS A 238 2.26 8.05 18.54
C CYS A 238 3.36 8.63 19.45
N SER A 239 2.98 9.34 20.51
CA SER A 239 3.93 10.08 21.36
C SER A 239 4.37 9.29 22.60
N LYS A 240 3.48 8.50 23.21
CA LYS A 240 3.73 7.81 24.49
C LYS A 240 3.82 6.29 24.33
N GLU A 241 2.85 5.69 23.64
CA GLU A 241 2.79 4.22 23.55
C GLU A 241 3.80 3.66 22.54
N ALA A 242 4.00 4.35 21.42
CA ALA A 242 4.89 3.88 20.37
C ALA A 242 6.35 3.72 20.84
N PRO A 243 6.96 4.68 21.58
CA PRO A 243 8.27 4.48 22.18
C PRO A 243 8.32 3.31 23.18
N ARG A 244 7.27 3.14 23.99
CA ARG A 244 7.18 2.04 24.97
C ARG A 244 7.12 0.68 24.28
N ILE A 245 6.33 0.56 23.21
CA ILE A 245 6.21 -0.67 22.42
C ILE A 245 7.52 -0.96 21.69
N ALA A 246 8.16 0.05 21.08
CA ALA A 246 9.47 -0.11 20.45
C ALA A 246 10.54 -0.63 21.42
N LYS A 247 10.56 -0.10 22.65
CA LYS A 247 11.48 -0.58 23.70
C LYS A 247 11.18 -2.03 24.13
N ALA A 248 9.91 -2.40 24.24
CA ALA A 248 9.51 -3.77 24.60
C ALA A 248 9.91 -4.77 23.52
N VAL A 249 9.55 -4.50 22.26
CA VAL A 249 9.90 -5.35 21.11
C VAL A 249 11.42 -5.41 20.95
N GLY A 250 12.12 -4.28 21.08
CA GLY A 250 13.58 -4.27 21.06
C GLY A 250 14.19 -5.20 22.12
N LYS A 251 13.69 -5.16 23.36
CA LYS A 251 14.17 -6.05 24.43
C LYS A 251 13.89 -7.52 24.12
N GLU A 252 12.70 -7.84 23.60
CA GLU A 252 12.29 -9.22 23.30
C GLU A 252 13.09 -9.85 22.15
N HIS A 253 13.44 -9.06 21.13
CA HIS A 253 14.19 -9.53 19.96
C HIS A 253 15.70 -9.26 20.06
N GLY A 254 16.18 -8.69 21.18
CA GLY A 254 17.59 -8.37 21.37
C GLY A 254 18.11 -7.23 20.47
N LEU A 255 17.23 -6.32 20.04
CA LEU A 255 17.53 -5.22 19.12
C LEU A 255 17.29 -3.84 19.74
N LYS A 256 17.99 -2.82 19.24
CA LYS A 256 17.65 -1.43 19.51
C LYS A 256 16.74 -0.90 18.40
N ILE A 257 15.51 -0.54 18.76
CA ILE A 257 14.51 0.00 17.85
C ILE A 257 14.22 1.45 18.23
N GLY A 258 14.31 2.36 17.27
CA GLY A 258 14.09 3.78 17.47
C GLY A 258 13.69 4.50 16.19
N ARG A 259 13.27 5.75 16.32
CA ARG A 259 13.00 6.63 15.17
C ARG A 259 14.22 7.52 14.98
N THR A 260 14.50 7.89 13.73
CA THR A 260 15.47 8.93 13.43
C THR A 260 15.00 9.74 12.22
N SER A 261 15.55 10.93 12.03
CA SER A 261 15.24 11.80 10.90
C SER A 261 16.34 12.83 10.71
N PHE A 262 16.36 13.47 9.54
CA PHE A 262 17.30 14.57 9.24
C PHE A 262 17.01 15.81 10.10
N LYS A 263 15.75 16.00 10.51
CA LYS A 263 15.30 17.08 11.40
C LYS A 263 14.62 16.47 12.61
N LEU A 264 15.33 16.44 13.74
CA LEU A 264 14.87 15.83 14.98
C LEU A 264 13.95 16.78 15.74
N ARG A 265 12.83 16.24 16.22
CA ARG A 265 11.97 16.92 17.22
C ARG A 265 12.32 16.50 18.66
N ASN A 266 12.84 15.30 18.82
CA ASN A 266 13.39 14.77 20.07
C ASN A 266 14.89 14.48 19.84
N PRO A 267 15.81 15.08 20.60
CA PRO A 267 17.25 14.81 20.50
C PRO A 267 17.64 13.35 20.70
N GLU A 268 16.87 12.56 21.47
CA GLU A 268 17.16 11.14 21.70
C GLU A 268 17.02 10.26 20.44
N ASN A 269 16.40 10.79 19.38
CA ASN A 269 16.25 10.12 18.09
C ASN A 269 17.48 10.34 17.17
N ALA A 270 18.62 10.73 17.73
CA ALA A 270 19.86 10.90 16.98
C ALA A 270 20.20 9.60 16.22
N PRO A 271 20.55 9.70 14.92
CA PRO A 271 20.86 8.52 14.14
C PRO A 271 22.11 7.82 14.69
N PRO A 272 22.11 6.48 14.81
CA PRO A 272 23.33 5.73 15.07
C PRO A 272 24.32 5.91 13.90
N ASP A 273 25.60 5.63 14.14
CA ASP A 273 26.67 5.92 13.17
C ASP A 273 26.41 5.33 11.78
N TRP A 274 25.93 4.09 11.72
CA TRP A 274 25.60 3.41 10.46
C TRP A 274 24.45 4.09 9.69
N ALA A 275 23.54 4.78 10.38
CA ALA A 275 22.38 5.42 9.79
C ALA A 275 22.62 6.89 9.39
N LYS A 276 23.69 7.52 9.88
CA LYS A 276 23.98 8.95 9.64
C LYS A 276 23.97 9.28 8.15
N MET A 277 24.74 8.53 7.35
CA MET A 277 24.81 8.73 5.90
C MET A 277 23.47 8.51 5.20
N LEU A 278 22.65 7.55 5.65
CA LEU A 278 21.33 7.29 5.08
C LEU A 278 20.36 8.46 5.34
N VAL A 279 20.39 8.99 6.57
CA VAL A 279 19.56 10.11 7.00
C VAL A 279 19.99 11.42 6.31
N GLU A 280 21.28 11.63 6.12
CA GLU A 280 21.84 12.82 5.47
C GLU A 280 21.57 12.87 3.97
N LYS A 281 21.55 11.71 3.29
CA LYS A 281 21.26 11.63 1.85
C LYS A 281 19.85 12.09 1.49
N ARG A 282 18.94 12.26 2.46
CA ARG A 282 17.56 12.74 2.26
C ARG A 282 16.88 12.08 1.05
N ILE A 283 17.07 10.77 0.91
CA ILE A 283 16.60 10.01 -0.25
C ILE A 283 15.08 10.18 -0.33
N ALA A 284 14.64 11.03 -1.27
CA ALA A 284 13.24 11.36 -1.50
C ALA A 284 12.59 10.40 -2.50
N GLU A 285 13.41 9.70 -3.29
CA GLU A 285 12.99 8.71 -4.28
C GLU A 285 13.65 7.36 -3.96
N PRO A 286 12.87 6.29 -3.77
CA PRO A 286 13.44 4.97 -3.52
C PRO A 286 14.16 4.49 -4.78
N THR A 287 15.46 4.22 -4.67
CA THR A 287 16.26 3.45 -5.65
C THR A 287 15.85 1.99 -5.64
#